data_AF-A0A2M9L081-F1
#
_entry.id   AF-A0A2M9L081-F1
#
_cell.length_a   1.000
_cell.length_b   1.000
_cell.length_c   1.000
_cell.angle_alpha   90.00
_cell.angle_beta   90.00
_cell.angle_gamma   90.00
#
_symmetry.space_group_name_H-M   'P 1'
#
loop_
_entity.id
_entity.type
_entity.pdbx_description
1 polymer ?
#
loop_
_entity_poly.entity_id
_entity_poly.type
_entity_poly.pdbx_seq_one_letter_code
_entity_poly.pdbx_strand_id
1 'polypeptide(L)'
;MPTFETCPRFTTDLQHLTLAQRRRFRRVVLDAFVPDLRTGRQFRPGLRIKGVRRTPGVYELTWSMGTGPAGRATFEYGTEVRPGTPHVIWRRIGTHDILTGP
;
A
#
# COMPACT_ATOMS: atom_id res chain seq x y z
N MET A 1 6.00 -5.97 15.08
CA MET A 1 5.82 -4.87 14.09
C MET A 1 5.96 -5.50 12.71
N PRO A 2 5.01 -5.29 11.78
CA PRO A 2 5.09 -5.86 10.44
C PRO A 2 6.40 -5.49 9.76
N THR A 3 6.85 -6.35 8.86
CA THR A 3 8.04 -6.09 8.04
C THR A 3 7.62 -5.60 6.67
N PHE A 4 8.43 -4.72 6.08
CA PHE A 4 8.14 -4.09 4.80
C PHE A 4 9.32 -4.24 3.84
N GLU A 5 9.00 -4.57 2.61
CA GLU A 5 9.91 -4.53 1.47
C GLU A 5 9.31 -3.63 0.38
N THR A 6 10.16 -3.06 -0.47
CA THR A 6 9.74 -2.24 -1.62
C THR A 6 10.37 -2.79 -2.88
N CYS A 7 9.56 -3.06 -3.91
CA CYS A 7 10.10 -3.40 -5.22
C CYS A 7 10.76 -2.19 -5.90
N PRO A 8 11.69 -2.38 -6.85
CA PRO A 8 12.34 -1.28 -7.57
C PRO A 8 11.34 -0.30 -8.22
N ARG A 9 10.24 -0.83 -8.76
CA ARG A 9 9.20 -0.03 -9.40
C ARG A 9 8.44 0.86 -8.42
N PHE A 10 8.23 0.40 -7.18
CA PHE A 10 7.69 1.22 -6.10
C PHE A 10 8.61 2.41 -5.79
N THR A 11 9.93 2.17 -5.77
CA THR A 11 10.91 3.23 -5.50
C THR A 11 10.90 4.30 -6.59
N THR A 12 10.84 3.91 -7.86
CA THR A 12 10.70 4.84 -9.00
C THR A 12 9.39 5.63 -8.92
N ASP A 13 8.28 4.93 -8.70
CA ASP A 13 6.97 5.54 -8.51
C ASP A 13 6.98 6.57 -7.36
N LEU A 14 7.61 6.22 -6.22
CA LEU A 14 7.76 7.08 -5.05
C LEU A 14 8.48 8.39 -5.39
N GLN A 15 9.46 8.34 -6.30
CA GLN A 15 10.21 9.53 -6.75
C GLN A 15 9.32 10.52 -7.51
N HIS A 16 8.30 10.06 -8.22
CA HIS A 16 7.36 10.93 -8.94
C HIS A 16 6.31 11.61 -8.04
N LEU A 17 6.13 11.14 -6.80
CA LEU A 17 5.24 11.78 -5.85
C LEU A 17 5.86 13.03 -5.24
N THR A 18 5.04 14.07 -5.04
CA THR A 18 5.40 15.27 -4.29
C THR A 18 5.68 14.94 -2.83
N LEU A 19 6.45 15.77 -2.14
CA LEU A 19 6.75 15.59 -0.70
C LEU A 19 5.47 15.51 0.15
N ALA A 20 4.44 16.30 -0.19
CA ALA A 20 3.16 16.27 0.51
C ALA A 20 2.45 14.92 0.34
N GLN A 21 2.47 14.35 -0.87
CA GLN A 21 1.90 13.02 -1.14
C GLN A 21 2.66 11.92 -0.41
N ARG A 22 4.01 11.93 -0.42
CA ARG A 22 4.82 10.95 0.31
C ARG A 22 4.54 11.00 1.82
N ARG A 23 4.45 12.20 2.40
CA ARG A 23 4.09 12.38 3.82
C ARG A 23 2.70 11.85 4.12
N ARG A 24 1.72 12.12 3.26
CA ARG A 24 0.35 11.62 3.40
C ARG A 24 0.31 10.08 3.34
N PHE A 25 0.97 9.48 2.37
CA PHE A 25 1.09 8.03 2.27
C PHE A 25 1.70 7.43 3.54
N ARG A 26 2.86 7.95 3.98
CA ARG A 26 3.53 7.49 5.20
C ARG A 26 2.61 7.58 6.42
N ARG A 27 1.85 8.68 6.56
CA ARG A 27 0.88 8.85 7.65
C ARG A 27 -0.20 7.77 7.60
N VAL A 28 -0.80 7.52 6.44
CA VAL A 28 -1.80 6.46 6.29
C VAL A 28 -1.23 5.08 6.62
N VAL A 29 0.00 4.79 6.19
CA VAL A 29 0.64 3.50 6.48
C VAL A 29 0.84 3.33 7.99
N LEU A 30 1.35 4.34 8.69
CA LEU A 30 1.66 4.26 10.11
C LEU A 30 0.42 4.32 11.01
N ASP A 31 -0.56 5.16 10.67
CA ASP A 31 -1.68 5.47 11.56
C ASP A 31 -2.92 4.61 11.30
N ALA A 32 -3.01 3.99 10.12
CA ALA A 32 -4.18 3.20 9.73
C ALA A 32 -3.80 1.78 9.27
N PHE A 33 -2.90 1.65 8.30
CA PHE A 33 -2.58 0.34 7.72
C PHE A 33 -1.87 -0.58 8.72
N VAL A 34 -0.79 -0.12 9.37
CA VAL A 34 -0.01 -0.92 10.33
C VAL A 34 -0.84 -1.37 11.53
N PRO A 35 -1.64 -0.50 12.19
CA PRO A 35 -2.51 -0.92 13.29
C PRO A 35 -3.49 -2.02 12.85
N ASP A 36 -4.19 -1.81 11.73
CA ASP A 36 -5.17 -2.76 11.23
C ASP A 36 -4.50 -4.11 10.88
N LEU A 37 -3.36 -4.05 10.18
CA LEU A 37 -2.56 -5.21 9.80
C LEU A 37 -2.07 -6.02 11.03
N ARG A 38 -1.68 -5.34 12.12
CA ARG A 38 -1.23 -6.00 13.35
C ARG A 38 -2.35 -6.73 14.07
N THR A 39 -3.58 -6.21 14.00
CA THR A 39 -4.73 -6.86 14.64
C THR A 39 -5.18 -8.11 13.90
N GLY A 40 -4.77 -8.29 12.64
CA GLY A 40 -5.26 -9.35 11.76
C GLY A 40 -6.77 -9.24 11.47
N ARG A 41 -7.42 -8.16 11.90
CA ARG A 41 -8.83 -7.88 11.63
C ARG A 41 -8.99 -7.25 10.25
N GLN A 42 -10.24 -7.07 9.84
CA GLN A 42 -10.58 -6.36 8.63
C GLN A 42 -10.04 -4.92 8.65
N PHE A 43 -9.40 -4.50 7.56
CA PHE A 43 -8.97 -3.13 7.37
C PHE A 43 -10.15 -2.16 7.42
N ARG A 44 -9.93 -0.97 7.98
CA ARG A 44 -10.97 0.07 8.02
C ARG A 44 -11.45 0.42 6.59
N PRO A 45 -12.75 0.69 6.38
CA PRO A 45 -13.30 0.98 5.05
C PRO A 45 -12.63 2.14 4.31
N GLY A 46 -12.08 3.11 5.04
CA GLY A 46 -11.37 4.26 4.46
C GLY A 46 -10.11 3.88 3.65
N LEU A 47 -9.49 2.74 3.93
CA LEU A 47 -8.33 2.23 3.18
C LEU A 47 -8.75 1.58 1.85
N ARG A 48 -10.03 1.19 1.70
CA ARG A 48 -10.60 0.57 0.49
C ARG A 48 -9.73 -0.56 -0.06
N ILE A 49 -9.23 -1.41 0.83
CA ILE A 49 -8.36 -2.52 0.44
C ILE A 49 -9.18 -3.58 -0.29
N LYS A 50 -8.72 -3.95 -1.48
CA LYS A 50 -9.36 -4.95 -2.34
C LYS A 50 -8.31 -5.67 -3.19
N GLY A 51 -8.59 -6.91 -3.59
CA GLY A 51 -7.72 -7.65 -4.51
C GLY A 51 -7.74 -7.03 -5.92
N VAL A 52 -6.59 -7.01 -6.57
CA VAL A 52 -6.45 -6.58 -7.97
C VAL A 52 -6.90 -7.71 -8.88
N ARG A 53 -7.99 -7.50 -9.65
CA ARG A 53 -8.69 -8.57 -10.38
C ARG A 53 -7.81 -9.41 -11.31
N ARG A 54 -6.79 -8.83 -11.95
CA ARG A 54 -5.93 -9.50 -12.93
C ARG A 54 -4.60 -9.99 -12.34
N THR A 55 -4.39 -9.82 -11.03
CA THR A 55 -3.12 -10.14 -10.37
C THR A 55 -3.42 -10.76 -9.01
N PRO A 56 -3.69 -12.08 -8.97
CA PRO A 56 -3.96 -12.80 -7.71
C PRO A 56 -2.83 -12.58 -6.69
N GLY A 57 -3.19 -12.41 -5.42
CA GLY A 57 -2.22 -12.14 -4.33
C GLY A 57 -1.80 -10.67 -4.20
N VAL A 58 -2.14 -9.82 -5.17
CA VAL A 58 -1.89 -8.37 -5.09
C VAL A 58 -3.16 -7.64 -4.66
N TYR A 59 -2.98 -6.71 -3.73
CA TYR A 59 -4.02 -5.88 -3.15
C TYR A 59 -3.77 -4.41 -3.47
N GLU A 60 -4.85 -3.67 -3.70
CA GLU A 60 -4.85 -2.22 -3.84
C GLU A 60 -5.20 -1.58 -2.50
N LEU A 61 -4.54 -0.46 -2.17
CA LEU A 61 -4.81 0.41 -1.04
C LEU A 61 -5.09 1.83 -1.54
N THR A 62 -6.10 2.49 -0.98
CA THR A 62 -6.36 3.91 -1.16
C THR A 62 -5.81 4.73 0.01
N TRP A 63 -4.86 5.64 -0.24
CA TRP A 63 -4.22 6.46 0.80
C TRP A 63 -4.51 7.97 0.69
N SER A 64 -5.20 8.40 -0.37
CA SER A 64 -5.67 9.79 -0.47
C SER A 64 -6.99 9.84 -1.23
N MET A 65 -7.94 10.60 -0.70
CA MET A 65 -9.23 10.95 -1.30
C MET A 65 -9.39 12.46 -1.16
N GLY A 66 -9.74 13.17 -2.23
CA GLY A 66 -9.85 14.64 -2.24
C GLY A 66 -10.11 15.20 -3.64
N THR A 67 -9.95 16.52 -3.83
CA THR A 67 -10.16 17.27 -5.09
C THR A 67 -9.10 17.01 -6.18
N GLY A 68 -8.39 15.88 -6.11
CA GLY A 68 -7.41 15.44 -7.09
C GLY A 68 -7.43 13.92 -7.24
N PRO A 69 -6.61 13.34 -8.14
CA PRO A 69 -6.60 11.92 -8.38
C PRO A 69 -6.31 11.16 -7.08
N ALA A 70 -7.15 10.16 -6.81
CA ALA A 70 -7.08 9.43 -5.57
C ALA A 70 -5.77 8.64 -5.49
N GLY A 71 -5.08 8.75 -4.35
CA GLY A 71 -3.81 8.08 -4.12
C GLY A 71 -4.02 6.58 -3.99
N ARG A 72 -3.23 5.80 -4.71
CA ARG A 72 -3.22 4.33 -4.73
C ARG A 72 -1.85 3.77 -4.43
N ALA A 73 -1.83 2.60 -3.82
CA ALA A 73 -0.65 1.76 -3.71
C ALA A 73 -1.05 0.31 -3.92
N THR A 74 -0.19 -0.49 -4.52
CA THR A 74 -0.37 -1.95 -4.59
C THR A 74 0.64 -2.64 -3.70
N PHE A 75 0.23 -3.73 -3.06
CA PHE A 75 1.08 -4.54 -2.21
C PHE A 75 0.69 -6.02 -2.29
N GLU A 76 1.62 -6.90 -1.93
CA GLU A 76 1.37 -8.32 -1.73
C GLU A 76 1.91 -8.76 -0.38
N TYR A 77 1.42 -9.90 0.11
CA TYR A 77 2.00 -10.54 1.28
C TYR A 77 3.15 -11.43 0.82
N GLY A 78 4.33 -11.22 1.40
CA GLY A 78 5.48 -12.08 1.20
C GLY A 78 5.63 -13.12 2.32
N THR A 79 6.66 -13.95 2.21
CA THR A 79 7.04 -14.88 3.29
C THR A 79 7.37 -14.12 4.57
N GLU A 80 6.94 -14.66 5.72
CA GLU A 80 7.25 -14.05 7.01
C GLU A 80 8.77 -13.92 7.20
N VAL A 81 9.25 -12.69 7.35
CA VAL A 81 10.65 -12.40 7.69
C VAL A 81 10.88 -12.51 9.20
N ARG A 82 9.82 -12.31 10.00
CA ARG A 82 9.84 -12.49 11.46
C ARG A 82 8.64 -13.33 11.87
N PRO A 83 8.83 -14.37 12.72
CA PRO A 83 7.76 -15.27 13.11
C PRO A 83 6.54 -14.55 13.67
N GLY A 84 5.36 -14.91 13.18
CA GLY A 84 4.08 -14.39 13.65
C GLY A 84 3.84 -12.93 13.30
N THR A 85 4.56 -12.39 12.31
CA THR A 85 4.33 -11.04 11.81
C THR A 85 4.17 -11.03 10.29
N PRO A 86 3.15 -10.34 9.78
CA PRO A 86 2.95 -10.22 8.34
C PRO A 86 4.12 -9.48 7.70
N HIS A 87 4.54 -9.98 6.54
CA HIS A 87 5.49 -9.34 5.65
C HIS A 87 4.75 -8.74 4.46
N VAL A 88 4.94 -7.44 4.22
CA VAL A 88 4.28 -6.70 3.15
C VAL A 88 5.32 -6.23 2.14
N ILE A 89 5.10 -6.58 0.88
CA ILE A 89 5.93 -6.16 -0.24
C ILE A 89 5.16 -5.09 -1.02
N TRP A 90 5.66 -3.85 -1.00
CA TRP A 90 5.08 -2.75 -1.75
C TRP A 90 5.50 -2.81 -3.22
N ARG A 91 4.51 -2.81 -4.11
CA ARG A 91 4.67 -3.06 -5.55
C ARG A 91 4.71 -1.75 -6.35
N ARG A 92 3.68 -0.92 -6.20
CA ARG A 92 3.50 0.37 -6.91
C ARG A 92 2.90 1.43 -5.99
N ILE A 93 3.11 2.72 -6.29
CA ILE A 93 2.48 3.85 -5.59
C ILE A 93 2.22 5.02 -6.53
N GLY A 94 1.08 5.69 -6.40
CA GLY A 94 0.76 6.81 -7.27
C GLY A 94 -0.71 7.14 -7.27
N THR A 95 -1.24 7.45 -8.45
CA THR A 95 -2.66 7.71 -8.74
C THR A 95 -3.30 6.43 -9.32
N HIS A 96 -4.42 6.57 -10.03
CA HIS A 96 -5.09 5.44 -10.68
C HIS A 96 -4.22 4.73 -11.75
N ASP A 97 -3.21 5.41 -12.30
CA ASP A 97 -2.40 4.91 -13.42
C ASP A 97 -1.58 3.68 -13.05
N ILE A 98 -1.25 3.50 -11.77
CA ILE A 98 -0.45 2.35 -11.29
C ILE A 98 -1.17 1.01 -11.40
N LEU A 99 -2.50 1.04 -11.61
CA LEU A 99 -3.29 -0.18 -11.84
C LEU A 99 -3.11 -0.75 -13.24
N THR A 100 -2.46 0.01 -14.14
CA THR A 100 -1.95 -0.51 -15.42
C THR A 100 -0.55 -1.11 -15.19
N GLY A 101 -0.48 -2.44 -15.10
CA GLY A 101 0.75 -3.17 -14.73
C GLY A 101 1.06 -3.14 -13.21
N PRO A 102 0.19 -3.74 -12.38
CA PRO A 102 0.24 -3.67 -10.91
C PRO A 102 1.37 -4.47 -10.24
#